data_AF-A0A914QKJ8-F1
#
_entry.id   AF-A0A914QKJ8-F1
#
_cell.length_a   1.000
_cell.length_b   1.000
_cell.length_c   1.000
_cell.angle_alpha   90.00
_cell.angle_beta   90.00
_cell.angle_gamma   90.00
#
_symmetry.space_group_name_H-M   'P 1'
#
loop_
_entity.id
_entity.type
_entity.pdbx_description
1 polymer ?
#
loop_
_entity_poly.entity_id
_entity_poly.type
_entity_poly.pdbx_seq_one_letter_code
_entity_poly.pdbx_strand_id
1 'polypeptide(L)'
;MLYLKSKAFVYNLFSAKPYIPKDATQQDLFLSKYPDFDGRGIKIAIIDTGIDLYLEGLQKTSEGHPKIIDCFDFTESGNVETSEIREIDSKNYLIGLSGKKFKVKK
;
A
#
# COMPACT_ATOMS: atom_id res chain seq x y z
N MET A 1 1.06 6.88 8.85
CA MET A 1 1.04 8.16 8.09
C MET A 1 1.27 7.79 6.65
N LEU A 2 0.20 7.58 5.89
CA LEU A 2 0.29 6.96 4.58
C LEU A 2 0.32 8.02 3.48
N TYR A 3 1.42 8.17 2.75
CA TYR A 3 1.49 9.13 1.63
C TYR A 3 0.87 8.56 0.35
N LEU A 4 -0.30 9.05 -0.01
CA LEU A 4 -1.09 8.77 -1.20
C LEU A 4 -1.10 9.94 -2.15
N LYS A 5 -0.84 9.74 -3.44
CA LYS A 5 -1.19 10.75 -4.45
C LYS A 5 -2.63 10.51 -4.94
N SER A 6 -3.51 11.51 -4.87
CA SER A 6 -4.89 11.36 -5.37
C SER A 6 -4.87 11.14 -6.88
N LYS A 7 -5.82 10.32 -7.34
CA LYS A 7 -6.13 10.13 -8.76
C LYS A 7 -7.64 10.09 -8.90
N ALA A 8 -8.15 10.77 -9.93
CA ALA A 8 -9.39 10.39 -10.57
C ALA A 8 -9.10 9.41 -11.71
N PHE A 9 -9.75 8.26 -11.68
CA PHE A 9 -9.49 7.13 -12.56
C PHE A 9 -10.56 7.07 -13.66
N VAL A 10 -10.14 7.11 -14.91
CA VAL A 10 -10.97 6.78 -16.09
C VAL A 10 -10.50 5.41 -16.59
N TYR A 11 -11.36 4.39 -16.49
CA TYR A 11 -11.35 3.25 -17.42
C TYR A 11 -12.77 2.73 -17.62
N ASN A 12 -13.13 2.62 -18.90
CA ASN A 12 -14.32 1.99 -19.42
C ASN A 12 -13.98 0.52 -19.69
N LEU A 13 -14.17 -0.36 -18.70
CA LEU A 13 -14.42 -1.81 -18.87
C LEU A 13 -14.71 -2.45 -17.50
N PHE A 14 -15.96 -2.34 -17.04
CA PHE A 14 -16.70 -3.24 -16.14
C PHE A 14 -17.86 -2.42 -15.57
N SER A 15 -19.07 -2.98 -15.65
CA SER A 15 -20.29 -2.44 -15.07
C SER A 15 -20.24 -2.49 -13.53
N ALA A 16 -19.36 -1.70 -12.92
CA ALA A 16 -19.25 -1.52 -11.48
C ALA A 16 -19.62 -0.08 -11.17
N LYS A 17 -20.78 0.11 -10.51
CA LYS A 17 -21.06 1.37 -9.82
C LYS A 17 -19.84 1.71 -8.96
N PRO A 18 -19.30 2.94 -9.03
CA PRO A 18 -18.18 3.31 -8.17
C PRO A 18 -18.61 3.13 -6.70
N TYR A 19 -17.75 2.50 -5.88
CA TYR A 19 -18.01 2.28 -4.45
C TYR A 19 -18.36 3.57 -3.70
N ILE A 20 -17.92 4.70 -4.24
CA ILE A 20 -18.27 6.05 -3.78
C ILE A 20 -19.01 6.76 -4.92
N PRO A 21 -20.26 7.21 -4.73
CA PRO A 21 -20.98 7.99 -5.73
C PRO A 21 -20.22 9.28 -6.10
N LYS A 22 -19.89 9.44 -7.38
CA LYS A 22 -19.16 10.61 -7.89
C LYS A 22 -20.08 11.67 -8.49
N ASP A 23 -21.26 11.25 -8.96
CA ASP A 23 -22.24 12.10 -9.66
C ASP A 23 -22.66 13.31 -8.81
N ALA A 24 -22.89 13.09 -7.50
CA ALA A 24 -23.29 14.15 -6.58
C ALA A 24 -22.23 15.26 -6.46
N THR A 25 -20.95 14.93 -6.67
CA THR A 25 -19.82 15.89 -6.64
C THR A 25 -19.45 16.43 -8.01
N GLN A 26 -20.06 15.93 -9.08
CA GLN A 26 -19.75 16.29 -10.47
C GLN A 26 -18.26 16.13 -10.83
N GLN A 27 -17.57 15.20 -10.16
CA GLN A 27 -16.13 14.97 -10.36
C GLN A 27 -15.77 14.75 -11.83
N ASP A 28 -16.57 13.92 -12.53
CA ASP A 28 -16.30 13.56 -13.92
C ASP A 28 -16.46 14.76 -14.87
N LEU A 29 -17.42 15.65 -14.61
CA LEU A 29 -17.60 16.90 -15.37
C LEU A 29 -16.43 17.85 -15.15
N PHE A 30 -15.97 17.97 -13.90
CA PHE A 30 -14.83 18.82 -13.55
C PHE A 30 -13.55 18.38 -14.28
N LEU A 31 -13.25 17.08 -14.29
CA LEU A 31 -12.07 16.54 -14.96
C LEU A 31 -12.17 16.56 -16.47
N SER A 32 -13.38 16.42 -17.02
CA SER A 32 -13.59 16.60 -18.47
C SER A 32 -13.23 18.02 -18.92
N LYS A 33 -13.48 19.02 -18.05
CA LYS A 33 -13.13 20.42 -18.32
C LYS A 33 -11.65 20.74 -18.03
N TYR A 34 -11.08 20.11 -17.01
CA TYR A 34 -9.70 20.33 -16.55
C TYR A 34 -8.96 18.99 -16.43
N PRO A 35 -8.51 18.40 -17.57
CA PRO A 35 -7.99 17.04 -17.60
C PRO A 35 -6.71 16.83 -16.79
N ASP A 36 -5.92 17.89 -16.58
CA ASP A 36 -4.68 17.84 -15.80
C ASP A 36 -4.88 18.04 -14.29
N PHE A 37 -6.12 18.26 -13.84
CA PHE A 37 -6.46 18.50 -12.43
C PHE A 37 -6.84 17.19 -11.74
N ASP A 38 -6.11 16.12 -12.07
CA ASP A 38 -6.37 14.74 -11.66
C ASP A 38 -5.67 14.35 -10.35
N GLY A 39 -4.93 15.27 -9.73
CA GLY A 39 -4.14 15.04 -8.51
C GLY A 39 -2.67 14.73 -8.74
N ARG A 40 -2.18 14.71 -10.00
CA ARG A 40 -0.75 14.57 -10.28
C ARG A 40 0.10 15.61 -9.54
N GLY A 41 1.29 15.21 -9.11
CA GLY A 41 2.16 16.04 -8.27
C GLY A 41 1.74 16.16 -6.80
N ILE A 42 0.47 15.97 -6.43
CA ILE A 42 -0.04 16.14 -5.06
C ILE A 42 0.19 14.89 -4.22
N LYS A 43 0.55 15.04 -2.94
CA LYS A 43 0.65 13.96 -1.94
C LYS A 43 -0.35 14.22 -0.80
N ILE A 44 -0.95 13.17 -0.27
CA ILE A 44 -2.02 13.15 0.72
C ILE A 44 -1.59 12.17 1.82
N ALA A 45 -1.68 12.54 3.09
CA ALA A 45 -1.50 11.59 4.17
C ALA A 45 -2.85 10.96 4.57
N ILE A 46 -2.95 9.63 4.66
CA ILE A 46 -4.08 8.95 5.31
C ILE A 46 -3.64 8.44 6.68
N ILE A 47 -4.45 8.76 7.69
CA ILE A 47 -4.34 8.26 9.06
C ILE A 47 -5.65 7.54 9.34
N ASP A 48 -5.60 6.22 9.26
CA ASP A 48 -6.75 5.32 9.40
C ASP A 48 -6.26 3.99 9.99
N THR A 49 -7.14 3.02 10.09
CA THR A 49 -6.92 1.66 10.61
C THR A 49 -6.04 0.78 9.72
N GLY A 50 -5.85 1.13 8.45
CA GLY A 50 -5.02 0.39 7.51
C GLY A 50 -5.46 0.57 6.06
N ILE A 51 -4.79 -0.13 5.14
CA ILE A 51 -5.09 -0.11 3.71
C ILE A 51 -4.67 -1.44 3.06
N ASP A 52 -5.43 -1.91 2.07
CA ASP A 52 -4.99 -3.01 1.20
C ASP A 52 -4.12 -2.46 0.06
N LEU A 53 -2.81 -2.72 0.13
CA LEU A 53 -1.83 -2.22 -0.84
C LEU A 53 -1.91 -2.90 -2.21
N TYR A 54 -2.53 -4.07 -2.31
CA TYR A 54 -2.60 -4.85 -3.55
C TYR A 54 -3.83 -4.54 -4.40
N LEU A 55 -4.69 -3.62 -3.95
CA LEU A 55 -5.85 -3.21 -4.73
C LEU A 55 -5.42 -2.59 -6.08
N GLU A 56 -6.06 -3.02 -7.17
CA GLU A 56 -5.68 -2.62 -8.53
C GLU A 56 -5.67 -1.08 -8.73
N GLY A 57 -6.65 -0.38 -8.14
CA GLY A 57 -6.75 1.08 -8.19
C GLY A 57 -5.67 1.85 -7.41
N LEU A 58 -4.81 1.14 -6.68
CA LEU A 58 -3.70 1.69 -5.87
C LEU A 58 -2.32 1.36 -6.45
N GLN A 59 -2.24 0.70 -7.60
CA GLN A 59 -0.94 0.30 -8.15
C GLN A 59 -0.19 1.49 -8.79
N LYS A 60 -0.87 2.26 -9.64
CA LYS A 60 -0.22 3.31 -10.46
C LYS A 60 -0.97 4.65 -10.46
N THR A 61 -0.23 5.76 -10.56
CA THR A 61 -0.75 7.12 -10.78
C THR A 61 -1.23 7.31 -12.23
N SER A 62 -1.70 8.51 -12.61
CA SER A 62 -1.96 8.86 -14.03
C SER A 62 -0.69 8.88 -14.87
N GLU A 63 0.45 9.16 -14.24
CA GLU A 63 1.76 9.24 -14.88
C GLU A 63 2.49 7.88 -14.91
N GLY A 64 1.83 6.80 -14.48
CA GLY A 64 2.36 5.44 -14.51
C GLY A 64 3.32 5.07 -13.36
N HIS A 65 3.59 6.01 -12.45
CA HIS A 65 4.42 5.78 -11.26
C HIS A 65 3.67 5.02 -10.15
N PRO A 66 4.35 4.36 -9.20
CA PRO A 66 3.70 3.79 -8.02
C PRO A 66 2.84 4.82 -7.26
N LYS A 67 1.61 4.45 -6.89
CA LYS A 67 0.68 5.40 -6.21
C LYS A 67 0.91 5.49 -4.71
N ILE A 68 1.31 4.38 -4.08
CA ILE A 68 1.72 4.32 -2.67
C ILE A 68 3.20 4.66 -2.58
N ILE A 69 3.53 5.65 -1.75
CA ILE A 69 4.92 6.00 -1.46
C ILE A 69 5.42 5.21 -0.25
N ASP A 70 4.60 5.14 0.80
CA ASP A 70 4.98 4.48 2.05
C ASP A 70 3.76 4.07 2.88
N CYS A 71 3.92 3.07 3.75
CA CYS A 71 2.90 2.55 4.64
C CYS A 71 3.46 2.30 6.05
N PHE A 72 2.93 3.01 7.05
CA PHE A 72 3.35 2.90 8.44
C PHE A 72 2.19 2.47 9.34
N ASP A 73 2.43 1.44 10.14
CA ASP A 73 1.64 1.12 11.32
C ASP A 73 2.20 1.89 12.53
N PHE A 74 1.40 2.79 13.09
CA PHE A 74 1.76 3.55 14.29
C PHE A 74 1.28 2.92 15.59
N THR A 75 0.54 1.81 15.51
CA THR A 75 0.02 1.12 16.69
C THR A 75 1.06 0.24 17.35
N GLU A 76 2.20 0.00 16.68
CA GLU A 76 3.26 -0.94 17.12
C GLU A 76 2.79 -2.39 17.24
N SER A 77 1.58 -2.71 16.77
CA SER A 77 0.96 -4.03 16.94
C SER A 77 1.73 -5.16 16.25
N GLY A 78 2.46 -4.83 15.17
CA GLY A 78 3.28 -5.76 14.41
C GLY A 78 4.76 -5.80 14.82
N ASN A 79 5.16 -5.12 15.89
CA ASN A 79 6.57 -5.07 16.27
C ASN A 79 7.08 -6.44 16.75
N VAL A 80 8.27 -6.82 16.28
CA VAL A 80 8.96 -8.06 16.67
C VAL A 80 10.33 -7.71 17.23
N GLU A 81 10.59 -8.13 18.47
CA GLU A 81 11.89 -7.96 19.11
C GLU A 81 12.93 -8.86 18.41
N THR A 82 13.99 -8.25 17.90
CA THR A 82 15.03 -8.94 17.10
C THR A 82 16.45 -8.75 17.67
N SER A 83 16.56 -8.33 18.93
CA SER A 83 17.84 -8.15 19.62
C SER A 83 18.61 -9.45 19.89
N GLU A 84 17.95 -10.61 19.90
CA GLU A 84 18.63 -11.88 20.17
C GLU A 84 19.39 -12.39 18.94
N ILE A 85 20.72 -12.48 19.07
CA ILE A 85 21.61 -13.03 18.04
C ILE A 85 21.89 -14.50 18.34
N ARG A 86 21.70 -15.37 17.35
CA ARG A 86 22.06 -16.79 17.43
C ARG A 86 22.89 -17.22 16.23
N GLU A 87 23.89 -18.03 16.49
CA GLU A 87 24.76 -18.59 15.45
C GLU A 87 24.19 -19.92 14.91
N ILE A 88 24.47 -20.17 13.64
CA ILE A 88 24.16 -21.44 12.98
C ILE A 88 25.21 -22.47 13.41
N ASP A 89 24.77 -23.67 13.79
CA ASP A 89 25.69 -24.74 14.19
C ASP A 89 26.53 -25.29 13.02
N SER A 90 27.55 -26.07 13.33
CA SER A 90 28.45 -26.72 12.36
C SER A 90 27.75 -27.66 11.37
N LYS A 91 26.49 -28.02 11.62
CA LYS A 91 25.66 -28.89 10.78
C LYS A 91 24.60 -28.10 9.99
N ASN A 92 24.71 -26.77 9.93
CA ASN A 92 23.77 -25.85 9.29
C ASN A 92 22.37 -25.84 9.92
N TYR A 93 22.29 -25.89 11.25
CA TYR A 93 21.02 -25.73 11.96
C TYR A 93 21.00 -24.52 12.90
N LEU A 94 19.81 -23.94 13.04
CA LEU A 94 19.49 -22.86 13.98
C LEU A 94 18.37 -23.34 14.92
N ILE A 95 18.48 -23.06 16.22
CA ILE A 95 17.40 -23.32 17.18
C ILE A 95 16.63 -22.02 17.37
N GLY A 96 15.37 -21.99 16.94
CA GLY A 96 14.49 -20.83 17.12
C GLY A 96 14.07 -20.64 18.59
N LEU A 97 13.44 -19.51 18.89
CA LEU A 97 12.99 -19.16 20.24
C LEU A 97 12.00 -20.18 20.83
N SER A 98 11.20 -20.82 19.98
CA SER A 98 10.30 -21.91 20.38
C SER A 98 11.01 -23.25 20.68
N GLY A 99 12.34 -23.31 20.58
CA GLY A 99 13.14 -24.53 20.70
C GLY A 99 13.13 -25.39 19.42
N LYS A 100 12.37 -25.01 18.39
CA LYS A 100 12.33 -25.73 17.12
C LYS A 100 13.67 -25.61 16.38
N LYS A 101 14.19 -26.73 15.91
CA LYS A 101 15.43 -26.81 15.13
C LYS A 101 15.13 -26.64 13.64
N PHE A 102 15.75 -25.65 13.00
CA PHE A 102 15.59 -25.31 11.58
C PHE A 102 16.88 -25.61 10.83
N LYS A 103 16.77 -26.25 9.66
CA LYS A 103 17.92 -26.42 8.76
C LYS A 103 18.03 -25.21 7.85
N VAL A 104 19.14 -24.49 7.94
CA VAL A 104 19.41 -23.35 7.06
C VAL A 104 20.03 -23.91 5.78
N LYS A 105 19.38 -23.64 4.64
CA LYS A 105 19.97 -23.96 3.33
C LYS A 105 20.98 -22.87 2.98
N LYS A 106 22.18 -23.28 2.57
CA LYS A 106 23.11 -22.39 1.87
C LYS A 106 22.56 -22.05 0.49
#